data_AF-A0A933X5X2-F1
#
_entry.id   AF-A0A933X5X2-F1
#
_cell.length_a   1.000
_cell.length_b   1.000
_cell.length_c   1.000
_cell.angle_alpha   90.00
_cell.angle_beta   90.00
_cell.angle_gamma   90.00
#
_symmetry.space_group_name_H-M   'P 1'
#
loop_
_entity.id
_entity.type
_entity.pdbx_description
1 polymer ?
#
loop_
_entity_poly.entity_id
_entity_poly.type
_entity_poly.pdbx_seq_one_letter_code
_entity_poly.pdbx_strand_id
1 'polypeptide(L)' 'MKTEDRYLKFVRWSEEDALYVGYCPDLFPWGGVCHAATEEDAYRQLGGLVREEIADLAREGQPLPEPATRPMREAVMA' A
#
# COMPACT_ATOMS: atom_id res chain seq x y z
N MET A 1 -12.90 11.71 2.59
CA MET A 1 -11.82 10.70 2.47
C MET A 1 -11.66 10.38 1.01
N LYS A 2 -10.41 10.33 0.54
CA LYS A 2 -10.11 9.85 -0.80
C LYS A 2 -10.23 8.33 -0.83
N THR A 3 -10.44 7.76 -2.02
CA THR A 3 -10.61 6.31 -2.16
C THR A 3 -9.39 5.56 -1.64
N GLU A 4 -8.19 6.07 -1.92
CA GLU A 4 -6.93 5.48 -1.47
C GLU A 4 -6.70 5.51 0.04
N ASP A 5 -7.46 6.29 0.81
CA ASP A 5 -7.29 6.40 2.27
C ASP A 5 -7.79 5.15 3.00
N ARG A 6 -8.54 4.27 2.32
CA ARG A 6 -9.03 3.00 2.88
C ARG A 6 -7.96 1.91 2.98
N TYR A 7 -6.87 2.05 2.23
CA TYR A 7 -5.83 1.03 2.11
C TYR A 7 -4.63 1.34 3.00
N LEU A 8 -4.17 0.34 3.74
CA LEU A 8 -2.99 0.49 4.57
C LEU A 8 -1.75 0.62 3.69
N LYS A 9 -1.04 1.74 3.87
CA LYS A 9 0.25 2.02 3.22
C LYS A 9 1.32 2.11 4.28
N PHE A 10 2.38 1.34 4.13
CA PHE A 10 3.53 1.41 5.03
C PHE A 10 4.83 1.25 4.25
N VAL A 11 5.90 1.75 4.84
CA VAL A 11 7.25 1.66 4.31
C VAL A 11 8.10 0.89 5.31
N ARG A 12 8.97 0.01 4.83
CA ARG A 12 9.92 -0.74 5.66
C ARG A 12 11.30 -0.70 5.04
N TRP A 13 12.33 -0.60 5.85
CA TRP A 13 13.70 -0.82 5.40
C TRP A 13 13.92 -2.30 5.01
N SER A 14 14.63 -2.51 3.90
CA SER A 14 15.13 -3.81 3.44
C SER A 14 16.65 -3.83 3.60
N GLU A 15 17.15 -4.73 4.45
CA GLU A 15 18.60 -4.96 4.60
C GLU A 15 19.22 -5.57 3.33
N GLU A 16 18.45 -6.35 2.56
CA GLU A 16 18.91 -7.01 1.33
C GLU A 16 19.15 -5.99 0.21
N ASP A 17 18.22 -5.04 0.05
CA ASP A 17 18.28 -4.03 -1.00
C ASP A 17 19.02 -2.75 -0.55
N ALA A 18 19.25 -2.58 0.76
CA ALA A 18 19.67 -1.33 1.38
C ALA A 18 18.79 -0.13 0.95
N LEU A 19 17.47 -0.37 0.90
CA LEU A 19 16.47 0.60 0.45
C LEU A 19 15.19 0.50 1.29
N TYR A 20 14.43 1.59 1.32
CA TYR A 20 13.07 1.62 1.85
C TYR A 20 12.09 1.10 0.81
N VAL A 21 11.27 0.14 1.22
CA VAL A 21 10.30 -0.56 0.39
C VAL A 21 8.89 -0.20 0.82
N GLY A 22 8.07 0.25 -0.14
CA GLY A 22 6.67 0.59 0.08
C GLY A 22 5.74 -0.60 -0.14
N TYR A 23 4.74 -0.75 0.73
CA TYR A 23 3.78 -1.85 0.71
C TYR A 23 2.34 -1.34 0.80
N CYS A 24 1.46 -1.93 0.00
CA CYS A 24 0.01 -1.76 0.09
C CYS A 24 -0.66 -3.11 -0.23
N PRO A 25 -0.65 -4.05 0.73
CA PRO A 25 -0.96 -5.47 0.48
C PRO A 25 -2.36 -5.75 -0.07
N ASP A 26 -3.34 -4.90 0.22
CA ASP A 26 -4.71 -5.06 -0.27
C ASP A 26 -4.84 -4.79 -1.79
N LEU A 27 -3.96 -3.95 -2.35
CA LEU A 27 -3.91 -3.67 -3.80
C LEU A 27 -2.78 -4.45 -4.49
N PHE A 28 -1.67 -4.67 -3.80
CA PHE A 28 -0.49 -5.33 -4.34
C PHE A 28 -0.09 -6.52 -3.43
N PRO A 29 -0.79 -7.66 -3.56
CA PRO A 29 -0.60 -8.80 -2.65
C PRO A 29 0.73 -9.54 -2.87
N TRP A 30 1.43 -9.27 -3.97
CA TRP A 30 2.71 -9.89 -4.33
C TRP A 30 3.94 -9.33 -3.62
N GLY A 31 3.80 -8.24 -2.83
CA GLY A 31 4.88 -7.74 -1.97
C GLY A 31 5.17 -6.25 -2.10
N GLY A 32 6.46 -5.89 -2.06
CA GLY A 32 6.92 -4.51 -2.16
C GLY A 32 6.64 -3.93 -3.54
N VAL A 33 6.13 -2.69 -3.58
CA VAL A 33 5.63 -2.04 -4.80
C VAL A 33 6.59 -0.99 -5.33
N CYS A 34 7.38 -0.37 -4.45
CA CYS A 34 8.39 0.62 -4.82
C CYS A 34 9.56 0.63 -3.85
N HIS A 35 10.72 1.09 -4.32
CA HIS A 35 11.95 1.20 -3.54
C HIS A 35 12.48 2.64 -3.59
N ALA A 36 13.04 3.14 -2.49
CA ALA A 36 13.68 4.45 -2.45
C ALA A 36 14.79 4.51 -1.41
N ALA A 37 15.71 5.48 -1.55
CA ALA A 37 16.77 5.70 -0.58
C ALA A 37 16.27 6.33 0.74
N THR A 38 15.08 6.94 0.75
CA THR A 38 14.50 7.60 1.92
C THR A 38 13.05 7.12 2.15
N GLU A 39 12.61 7.17 3.41
CA GLU A 39 11.23 6.85 3.80
C GLU A 39 10.21 7.73 3.08
N GLU A 40 10.49 9.04 3.00
CA GLU A 40 9.62 10.03 2.38
C GLU A 40 9.46 9.79 0.88
N ASP A 41 10.55 9.48 0.17
CA ASP A 41 10.47 9.17 -1.26
C ASP A 41 9.74 7.86 -1.54
N ALA A 42 9.95 6.84 -0.70
CA ALA A 42 9.22 5.58 -0.82
C ALA A 42 7.72 5.81 -0.61
N TYR A 43 7.34 6.57 0.42
CA TYR A 43 5.93 6.86 0.72
C TYR A 43 5.28 7.71 -0.37
N ARG A 44 5.99 8.72 -0.91
CA ARG A 44 5.53 9.56 -2.01
C ARG A 44 5.25 8.74 -3.27
N GLN A 45 6.18 7.84 -3.62
CA GLN A 45 6.04 6.93 -4.76
C GLN A 45 4.88 5.94 -4.55
N LEU A 46 4.81 5.30 -3.38
CA LEU A 46 3.72 4.38 -3.01
C LEU A 46 2.36 5.05 -3.12
N GLY A 47 2.23 6.29 -2.65
CA GLY A 47 0.99 7.05 -2.77
C GLY A 47 0.59 7.33 -4.23
N GLY A 48 1.57 7.51 -5.13
CA GLY A 48 1.33 7.63 -6.58
C GLY A 48 0.78 6.34 -7.17
N LEU A 49 1.48 5.23 -6.96
CA LEU A 49 1.13 3.90 -7.47
C LEU A 49 -0.26 3.45 -7.02
N VAL A 50 -0.61 3.68 -5.75
CA VAL A 50 -1.95 3.36 -5.24
C VAL A 50 -3.04 4.15 -5.98
N ARG A 51 -2.81 5.43 -6.29
CA ARG A 51 -3.81 6.24 -7.02
C ARG A 51 -3.96 5.77 -8.46
N GLU A 52 -2.86 5.38 -9.08
CA GLU A 52 -2.83 4.84 -10.45
C GLU A 52 -3.61 3.52 -10.52
N GLU A 53 -3.31 2.56 -9.63
CA GLU A 53 -4.01 1.27 -9.57
C GLU A 53 -5.52 1.43 -9.37
N ILE A 54 -5.94 2.32 -8.46
CA ILE A 54 -7.37 2.60 -8.24
C ILE A 54 -8.02 3.20 -9.49
N ALA A 55 -7.31 4.09 -10.20
CA ALA A 55 -7.81 4.68 -11.43
C ALA A 55 -7.92 3.64 -12.56
N ASP A 56 -6.98 2.71 -12.64
CA ASP A 56 -6.97 1.62 -13.62
C ASP A 56 -8.10 0.62 -13.37
N LEU A 57 -8.29 0.16 -12.13
CA LEU A 57 -9.42 -0.69 -11.75
C LEU A 57 -10.76 -0.02 -12.09
N ALA A 58 -10.89 1.28 -11.81
CA ALA A 58 -12.08 2.05 -12.15
C ALA A 58 -12.29 2.16 -13.67
N ARG A 59 -11.22 2.38 -14.45
CA ARG A 59 -11.25 2.43 -15.92
C ARG A 59 -11.65 1.10 -16.53
N GLU A 60 -11.27 -0.01 -15.89
CA GLU A 60 -11.56 -1.37 -16.33
C GLU A 60 -12.91 -1.88 -15.84
N GLY A 61 -13.62 -1.09 -15.02
CA GLY A 61 -14.90 -1.48 -14.42
C GLY A 61 -14.76 -2.62 -13.41
N GLN A 62 -13.54 -2.86 -12.91
CA GLN A 62 -13.27 -3.86 -11.89
C GLN A 62 -13.59 -3.30 -10.49
N PRO A 63 -14.17 -4.13 -9.60
CA PRO A 63 -14.40 -3.71 -8.24
C PRO A 63 -13.06 -3.51 -7.52
N LEU A 64 -13.00 -2.47 -6.70
CA LEU A 64 -11.87 -2.27 -5.81
C LEU A 64 -11.83 -3.38 -4.74
N PRO A 65 -10.64 -3.91 -4.39
CA PRO A 65 -10.54 -4.94 -3.37
C PRO A 65 -10.95 -4.40 -2.00
N GLU A 66 -11.61 -5.26 -1.22
CA GLU A 66 -11.99 -4.94 0.16
C GLU A 66 -10.74 -4.87 1.05
N PRO A 67 -10.52 -3.80 1.84
CA PRO A 67 -9.38 -3.70 2.74
C PRO A 67 -9.42 -4.79 3.82
N ALA A 68 -8.46 -5.71 3.78
CA ALA A 68 -8.31 -6.76 4.78
C ALA A 68 -7.17 -6.46 5.76
N THR A 69 -6.20 -5.66 5.33
CA THR A 69 -5.01 -5.37 6.12
C THR A 69 -5.30 -4.29 7.16
N ARG A 70 -5.21 -4.69 8.43
CA ARG A 70 -5.51 -3.82 9.56
C ARG A 70 -4.24 -3.21 10.17
N PRO A 71 -4.22 -1.91 10.49
CA PRO A 71 -3.10 -1.28 11.20
C PRO A 71 -2.97 -1.72 12.66
N MET A 72 -4.03 -2.26 13.27
CA MET A 72 -4.05 -2.75 14.64
C MET A 72 -4.75 -4.11 14.71
N ARG A 73 -4.34 -4.93 15.69
CA ARG A 73 -5.05 -6.18 16.01
C ARG A 73 -6.41 -5.83 16.61
N GLU A 74 -7.45 -6.57 16.21
CA GLU A 74 -8.76 -6.47 16.86
C GLU A 74 -8.63 -6.85 18.34
N ALA A 75 -9.31 -6.09 19.21
CA ALA A 75 -9.40 -6.46 20.61
C ALA A 75 -10.16 -7.79 20.69
N VAL A 76 -9.49 -8.84 21.17
CA VAL A 76 -10.14 -10.10 21.49
C VAL A 76 -10.98 -9.85 22.74
N MET A 77 -12.28 -9.61 22.55
CA MET A 77 -13.22 -9.58 23.66
C MET A 77 -13.40 -11.03 24.12
N ALA A 78 -12.77 -11.37 25.25
CA ALA A 78 -12.93 -12.65 25.92
C ALA A 78 -14.22 -12.71 26.74
#